data_AF-A0A432E1I0-F1
#
_entry.id   AF-A0A432E1I0-F1
#
_cell.length_a   1.000
_cell.length_b   1.000
_cell.length_c   1.000
_cell.angle_alpha   90.00
_cell.angle_beta   90.00
_cell.angle_gamma   90.00
#
_symmetry.space_group_name_H-M   'P 1'
#
loop_
_entity.id
_entity.type
_entity.pdbx_description
1 polymer ?
#
loop_
_entity_poly.entity_id
_entity_poly.type
_entity_poly.pdbx_seq_one_letter_code
_entity_poly.pdbx_strand_id
1 'polypeptide(L)'
;MENQRTIEDIAYLIKQAKEKKDNKPIVFLGAGASASAGIPLVKDIINDILELHKNKPSIKDYPKSIKRLLQINVCIICTRKEEII
;
A
#
# COMPACT_ATOMS: atom_id res chain seq x y z
N MET A 1 -4.22 -7.41 -25.35
CA MET A 1 -5.15 -6.39 -24.83
C MET A 1 -5.33 -6.65 -23.35
N GLU A 2 -4.91 -5.74 -22.48
CA GLU A 2 -5.29 -5.79 -21.07
C GLU A 2 -6.82 -5.66 -20.99
N ASN A 3 -7.47 -6.63 -20.34
CA ASN A 3 -8.91 -6.60 -20.13
C ASN A 3 -9.20 -5.68 -18.93
N GLN A 4 -9.25 -4.37 -19.17
CA GLN A 4 -9.63 -3.40 -18.16
C GLN A 4 -11.15 -3.44 -17.96
N ARG A 5 -11.61 -3.98 -16.82
CA ARG A 5 -13.01 -3.89 -16.42
C ARG A 5 -13.33 -2.47 -15.98
N THR A 6 -14.46 -1.94 -16.42
CA THR A 6 -14.89 -0.59 -16.02
C THR A 6 -15.60 -0.60 -14.67
N ILE A 7 -15.90 0.58 -14.12
CA ILE A 7 -16.68 0.71 -12.89
C ILE A 7 -18.11 0.19 -13.12
N GLU A 8 -18.67 0.43 -14.29
CA GLU A 8 -20.00 -0.03 -14.71
C GLU A 8 -20.08 -1.54 -14.72
N ASP A 9 -19.04 -2.23 -15.23
CA ASP A 9 -18.95 -3.69 -15.20
C ASP A 9 -18.97 -4.22 -13.76
N ILE A 10 -18.22 -3.59 -12.86
CA ILE A 10 -18.18 -3.99 -11.44
C ILE A 10 -19.54 -3.76 -10.78
N ALA A 11 -20.19 -2.62 -11.03
CA ALA A 11 -21.51 -2.31 -10.52
C ALA A 11 -22.57 -3.31 -11.01
N TYR A 12 -22.51 -3.68 -12.29
CA TYR A 12 -23.37 -4.72 -12.86
C TYR A 12 -23.19 -6.07 -12.16
N LEU A 13 -21.94 -6.51 -11.94
CA LEU A 13 -21.65 -7.77 -11.24
C LEU A 13 -22.18 -7.78 -9.80
N ILE A 14 -22.02 -6.68 -9.05
CA ILE A 14 -22.53 -6.55 -7.68
C ILE A 14 -24.06 -6.60 -7.67
N LYS A 15 -24.72 -5.94 -8.63
CA LYS A 15 -26.18 -5.96 -8.78
C LYS A 15 -26.67 -7.38 -9.05
N GLN A 16 -26.03 -8.11 -9.97
CA GLN A 16 -26.40 -9.48 -10.32
C GLN A 16 -26.25 -10.44 -9.14
N ALA A 17 -25.17 -10.31 -8.35
CA ALA A 17 -24.97 -11.13 -7.15
C ALA A 17 -26.09 -10.89 -6.13
N LYS A 18 -26.54 -9.64 -5.96
CA LYS A 18 -27.66 -9.28 -5.09
C LYS A 18 -28.99 -9.87 -5.54
N GLU A 19 -29.30 -9.76 -6.84
CA GLU A 19 -30.59 -10.22 -7.40
C GLU A 19 -30.72 -11.74 -7.40
N LYS A 20 -29.63 -12.47 -7.65
CA LYS A 20 -29.62 -13.94 -7.71
C LYS A 20 -29.56 -14.62 -6.34
N LYS A 21 -29.53 -13.85 -5.23
CA LYS A 21 -29.23 -14.34 -3.86
C LYS A 21 -27.96 -15.19 -3.83
N ASP A 22 -26.99 -14.84 -4.66
CA ASP A 22 -25.71 -15.51 -4.76
C ASP A 22 -24.78 -15.04 -3.63
N ASN A 23 -23.58 -15.60 -3.55
CA ASN A 23 -22.58 -15.19 -2.58
C ASN A 23 -22.27 -13.69 -2.70
N LYS A 24 -22.28 -13.00 -1.55
CA LYS A 24 -21.94 -11.58 -1.46
C LYS A 24 -20.47 -11.37 -1.90
N PRO A 25 -20.14 -10.25 -2.55
CA PRO A 25 -18.77 -9.98 -2.96
C PRO A 25 -17.84 -9.89 -1.74
N ILE A 26 -16.67 -10.50 -1.86
CA ILE A 26 -15.56 -10.35 -0.91
C ILE A 26 -14.60 -9.32 -1.49
N VAL A 27 -14.31 -8.27 -0.71
CA VAL A 27 -13.42 -7.18 -1.13
C VAL A 27 -12.13 -7.26 -0.33
N PHE A 28 -11.00 -7.46 -1.03
CA PHE A 28 -9.67 -7.36 -0.43
C PHE A 28 -9.16 -5.93 -0.58
N LEU A 29 -8.93 -5.26 0.53
CA LEU A 29 -8.37 -3.92 0.57
C LEU A 29 -6.86 -3.99 0.83
N GLY A 30 -6.11 -3.15 0.12
CA GLY A 30 -4.67 -2.98 0.33
C GLY A 30 -4.34 -1.58 0.87
N ALA A 31 -3.06 -1.30 1.03
CA ALA A 31 -2.56 -0.02 1.56
C ALA A 31 -3.05 1.22 0.78
N GLY A 32 -3.42 1.07 -0.50
CA GLY A 32 -4.04 2.14 -1.29
C GLY A 32 -5.36 2.67 -0.73
N ALA A 33 -6.14 1.84 -0.02
CA ALA A 33 -7.36 2.28 0.65
C ALA A 33 -7.05 3.20 1.84
N SER A 34 -5.91 3.03 2.49
CA SER A 34 -5.46 3.87 3.60
C SER A 34 -4.83 5.19 3.13
N ALA A 35 -4.26 5.19 1.93
CA ALA A 35 -3.67 6.39 1.32
C ALA A 35 -4.68 7.51 1.10
N SER A 36 -5.94 7.19 0.77
CA SER A 36 -7.00 8.19 0.64
C SER A 36 -7.37 8.85 1.98
N ALA A 37 -7.03 8.22 3.11
CA ALA A 37 -7.18 8.78 4.45
C ALA A 37 -5.92 9.52 4.96
N GLY A 38 -4.95 9.77 4.08
CA GLY A 38 -3.71 10.49 4.43
C GLY A 38 -2.62 9.62 5.06
N ILE A 39 -2.80 8.29 5.10
CA ILE A 39 -1.75 7.37 5.59
C ILE A 39 -0.78 7.11 4.43
N PRO A 40 0.51 7.49 4.53
CA PRO A 40 1.46 7.38 3.42
C PRO A 40 1.69 5.92 3.03
N LEU A 41 1.95 5.68 1.75
CA LEU A 41 2.33 4.35 1.30
C LEU A 41 3.79 4.09 1.69
N VAL A 42 4.13 2.81 1.78
CA VAL A 42 5.50 2.37 2.07
C VAL A 42 6.53 3.01 1.13
N LYS A 43 6.19 3.17 -0.15
CA LYS A 43 7.06 3.85 -1.13
C LYS A 43 7.32 5.31 -0.77
N ASP A 44 6.35 5.99 -0.18
CA ASP A 44 6.42 7.41 0.16
C ASP A 44 7.33 7.56 1.39
N ILE A 45 7.11 6.71 2.42
CA ILE A 45 7.97 6.64 3.62
C ILE A 45 9.44 6.35 3.24
N ILE A 46 9.68 5.41 2.32
CA ILE A 46 11.05 5.11 1.86
C ILE A 46 11.67 6.32 1.18
N ASN A 47 10.93 7.04 0.34
CA ASN A 47 11.44 8.23 -0.32
C ASN A 47 11.78 9.33 0.69
N ASP A 48 10.92 9.57 1.68
CA ASP A 48 11.15 10.55 2.74
C ASP A 48 12.43 10.24 3.53
N ILE A 49 12.65 8.97 3.90
CA ILE A 49 13.87 8.54 4.61
C ILE A 49 15.12 8.76 3.76
N LEU A 50 15.05 8.44 2.47
CA LEU A 50 16.18 8.61 1.55
C LEU A 50 16.51 10.09 1.34
N GLU A 51 15.50 10.96 1.34
CA GLU A 51 15.69 12.39 1.21
C GLU A 51 16.27 13.01 2.49
N LEU A 52 15.66 12.70 3.65
CA LEU A 52 16.07 13.18 4.97
C LEU A 52 17.51 12.81 5.32
N HIS A 53 17.96 11.62 4.89
CA HIS A 53 19.30 11.12 5.20
C HIS A 53 20.23 11.00 3.99
N LYS A 54 20.00 11.78 2.93
CA LYS A 54 20.79 11.75 1.70
C LYS A 54 22.31 11.91 1.90
N ASN A 55 22.73 12.59 2.96
CA ASN A 55 24.13 12.85 3.28
C ASN A 55 24.77 11.76 4.14
N LYS A 56 23.99 10.84 4.70
CA LYS A 56 24.52 9.75 5.54
C LYS A 56 25.14 8.69 4.62
N PRO A 57 26.44 8.38 4.73
CA PRO A 57 27.12 7.46 3.80
C PRO A 57 26.43 6.10 3.69
N SER A 58 25.95 5.55 4.81
CA SER A 58 25.23 4.27 4.85
C SER A 58 23.88 4.25 4.11
N ILE A 59 23.32 5.42 3.80
CA ILE A 59 22.04 5.59 3.08
C ILE A 59 22.29 6.11 1.66
N LYS A 60 23.37 6.88 1.44
CA LYS A 60 23.77 7.38 0.13
C LYS A 60 24.08 6.25 -0.86
N ASP A 61 24.72 5.19 -0.39
CA ASP A 61 25.14 4.05 -1.23
C ASP A 61 24.09 2.92 -1.28
N TYR A 62 22.84 3.21 -0.89
CA TYR A 62 21.79 2.20 -0.83
C TYR A 62 21.44 1.66 -2.24
N PRO A 63 21.63 0.35 -2.51
CA PRO A 63 21.45 -0.19 -3.86
C PRO A 63 20.00 -0.06 -4.33
N LYS A 64 19.80 0.37 -5.58
CA LYS A 64 18.46 0.47 -6.20
C LYS A 64 17.69 -0.86 -6.17
N SER A 65 18.39 -2.00 -6.17
CA SER A 65 17.82 -3.34 -6.06
C SER A 65 17.16 -3.63 -4.70
N ILE A 66 17.61 -3.00 -3.61
CA ILE A 66 17.11 -3.21 -2.25
C ILE A 66 15.89 -2.32 -1.93
N LYS A 67 15.64 -1.24 -2.71
CA LYS A 67 14.38 -0.47 -2.63
C LYS A 67 13.13 -1.35 -2.75
N ARG A 68 13.24 -2.45 -3.52
CA ARG A 68 12.17 -3.44 -3.69
C ARG A 68 11.97 -4.34 -2.46
N LEU A 69 13.03 -4.60 -1.69
CA LEU A 69 13.00 -5.38 -0.45
C LEU A 69 12.44 -4.61 0.75
N LEU A 70 12.64 -3.28 0.80
CA LEU A 70 12.05 -2.42 1.83
C LEU A 70 10.52 -2.33 1.70
N GLN A 71 9.97 -2.41 0.48
CA GLN A 71 8.51 -2.46 0.28
C GLN A 71 7.84 -3.65 0.97
N ILE A 72 8.59 -4.74 1.21
CA ILE A 72 8.10 -5.96 1.83
C ILE A 72 8.22 -5.92 3.38
N ASN A 73 9.14 -5.13 3.94
CA ASN A 73 9.53 -5.20 5.36
C ASN A 73 9.18 -3.97 6.23
N VAL A 74 8.43 -2.98 5.71
CA VAL A 74 8.02 -1.79 6.51
C VAL A 74 7.06 -2.12 7.67
N CYS A 75 6.62 -3.36 7.82
CA CYS A 75 5.85 -3.80 9.00
C CYS A 75 6.66 -3.73 10.32
N ILE A 76 8.00 -3.71 10.28
CA ILE A 76 8.82 -3.97 11.48
C ILE A 76 9.24 -2.69 12.23
N ILE A 77 9.19 -1.49 11.63
CA ILE A 77 9.76 -0.28 12.25
C ILE A 77 8.75 0.45 13.19
N CYS A 78 7.47 0.07 13.18
CA CYS A 78 6.45 0.71 14.03
C CYS A 78 6.40 0.22 15.48
N THR A 79 7.23 -0.74 15.91
CA THR A 79 7.26 -1.23 17.30
C THR A 79 8.37 -0.59 18.16
N ARG A 80 8.43 0.73 18.17
CA ARG A 80 9.01 1.51 19.27
C ARG A 80 8.06 2.65 19.63
N LYS A 81 6.93 2.28 20.25
CA LYS A 81 6.30 3.16 21.24
C LYS A 81 7.19 3.05 22.49
N GLU A 82 8.13 3.96 22.63
CA GLU A 82 8.60 4.31 23.97
C GLU A 82 7.42 4.99 24.67
N GLU A 83 7.11 4.47 25.85
CA GLU A 83 6.09 4.95 26.76
C GLU A 83 6.31 6.45 27.02
N ILE A 84 5.30 7.26 26.73
CA ILE A 84 5.15 8.58 27.36
C ILE A 84 4.12 8.35 28.47
N ILE A 85 4.63 8.15 29.69
CA ILE A 85 3.91 8.34 30.94
C ILE A 85 4.06 9.82 31.30
#